data_AF-A0A2P9CQY5-F1
#
_entry.id   AF-A0A2P9CQY5-F1
#
_cell.length_a   1.000
_cell.length_b   1.000
_cell.length_c   1.000
_cell.angle_alpha   90.00
_cell.angle_beta   90.00
_cell.angle_gamma   90.00
#
_symmetry.space_group_name_H-M   'P 1'
#
loop_
_entity.id
_entity.type
_entity.pdbx_description
1 polymer ?
#
loop_
_entity_poly.entity_id
_entity_poly.type
_entity_poly.pdbx_seq_one_letter_code
_entity_poly.pdbx_strand_id
1 'polypeptide(L)'
;MFALSKCFLLSFEIPFSQIQKITARSSGPGGQSVNKAETKVQIRFNVDEAKWIPPNVKKNLKKIYKNKLSKNNDLIIESEETSSQISNYKICTDKLKNILEEAENYKEKIKHTCIKDFIHLIKSDEQIKKYKDNLINQKKKRQQRKFNKRDYD
;
A
#
# COMPACT_ATOMS: atom_id res chain seq x y z
N MET A 1 25.78 0.98 20.37
CA MET A 1 25.47 0.60 18.97
C MET A 1 24.31 1.46 18.51
N PHE A 2 24.58 2.52 17.75
CA PHE A 2 23.53 3.42 17.27
C PHE A 2 22.65 2.68 16.28
N ALA A 3 21.36 2.54 16.60
CA ALA A 3 20.37 2.15 15.64
C ALA A 3 20.40 3.20 14.53
N LEU A 4 20.94 2.83 13.37
CA LEU A 4 20.75 3.59 12.14
C LEU A 4 19.25 3.60 11.90
N SER A 5 18.60 4.67 12.35
CA SER A 5 17.31 5.10 11.88
C SER A 5 17.37 5.01 10.37
N LYS A 6 16.64 4.05 9.78
CA LYS A 6 16.44 3.96 8.34
C LYS A 6 15.73 5.25 7.92
N CYS A 7 16.50 6.30 7.69
CA CYS A 7 16.10 7.36 6.79
C CYS A 7 16.03 6.69 5.44
N PHE A 8 14.84 6.18 5.10
CA PHE A 8 14.58 5.61 3.80
C PHE A 8 14.74 6.76 2.80
N LEU A 9 15.93 6.86 2.23
CA LEU A 9 16.19 7.76 1.13
C LEU A 9 15.63 7.08 -0.11
N LEU A 10 14.84 7.81 -0.88
CA LEU A 10 14.44 7.38 -2.23
C LEU A 10 15.70 7.07 -3.04
N SER A 11 15.66 6.03 -3.88
CA SER A 11 16.80 5.70 -4.75
C SER A 11 17.06 6.71 -5.86
N PHE A 12 16.19 7.71 -6.01
CA PHE A 12 16.24 8.72 -7.06
C PHE A 12 15.89 10.11 -6.51
N GLU A 13 16.40 11.14 -7.19
CA GLU A 13 16.15 12.54 -6.83
C GLU A 13 14.87 13.07 -7.50
N ILE A 14 14.17 13.96 -6.79
CA ILE A 14 12.92 14.57 -7.27
C ILE A 14 13.22 15.96 -7.85
N PRO A 15 13.18 16.15 -9.19
CA PRO A 15 13.35 17.46 -9.79
C PRO A 15 12.07 18.29 -9.63
N PHE A 16 12.02 19.13 -8.59
CA PHE A 16 10.88 20.02 -8.34
C PHE A 16 10.59 21.00 -9.50
N SER A 17 11.56 21.26 -10.38
CA SER A 17 11.39 22.09 -11.59
C SER A 17 10.44 21.48 -12.63
N GLN A 18 10.30 20.15 -12.66
CA GLN A 18 9.42 19.45 -13.60
C GLN A 18 8.00 19.24 -13.04
N ILE A 19 7.76 19.71 -11.82
CA ILE A 19 6.50 19.51 -11.12
C ILE A 19 5.72 20.83 -11.10
N GLN A 20 4.47 20.78 -11.53
CA GLN A 20 3.62 21.96 -11.57
C GLN A 20 3.08 22.26 -10.16
N LYS A 21 3.33 23.48 -9.68
CA LYS A 21 2.75 24.01 -8.44
C LYS A 21 1.59 24.92 -8.79
N ILE A 22 0.39 24.58 -8.32
CA ILE A 22 -0.84 25.35 -8.48
C ILE A 22 -1.28 25.83 -7.10
N THR A 23 -1.69 27.08 -7.00
CA THR A 23 -2.29 27.63 -5.77
C THR A 23 -3.75 27.92 -5.99
N ALA A 24 -4.54 27.75 -4.95
CA ALA A 24 -5.97 27.97 -4.98
C ALA A 24 -6.44 28.52 -3.63
N ARG A 25 -7.69 28.98 -3.61
CA ARG A 25 -8.38 29.29 -2.35
C ARG A 25 -8.81 27.99 -1.67
N SER A 26 -8.75 27.97 -0.34
CA SER A 26 -9.25 26.83 0.42
C SER A 26 -10.77 26.76 0.35
N SER A 27 -11.32 25.55 0.37
CA SER A 27 -12.77 25.31 0.14
C SER A 27 -13.61 25.32 1.43
N GLY A 28 -13.03 25.73 2.57
CA GLY A 28 -13.65 25.60 3.90
C GLY A 28 -14.81 26.59 4.17
N PRO A 29 -15.69 26.30 5.14
CA PRO A 29 -16.83 27.15 5.48
C PRO A 29 -16.39 28.51 6.06
N GLY A 30 -16.37 29.52 5.19
CA GLY A 30 -16.76 30.92 5.40
C GLY A 30 -16.32 31.66 6.67
N GLY A 31 -15.24 32.45 6.54
CA GLY A 31 -14.93 33.61 7.39
C GLY A 31 -14.19 34.68 6.58
N GLN A 32 -14.22 35.96 7.00
CA GLN A 32 -13.69 37.09 6.19
C GLN A 32 -12.20 36.97 5.80
N SER A 33 -11.41 36.21 6.56
CA SER A 33 -9.99 35.95 6.25
C SER A 33 -9.78 34.78 5.26
N VAL A 34 -10.64 33.76 5.31
CA VAL A 34 -10.49 32.50 4.55
C VAL A 34 -10.71 32.70 3.05
N ASN A 35 -11.56 33.65 2.66
CA ASN A 35 -11.93 33.88 1.26
C ASN A 35 -10.93 34.74 0.46
N LYS A 36 -9.93 35.36 1.12
CA LYS A 36 -9.02 36.31 0.46
C LYS A 36 -7.64 35.74 0.13
N ALA A 37 -7.13 34.80 0.92
CA ALA A 37 -5.78 34.26 0.74
C ALA A 37 -5.79 32.92 -0.01
N GLU A 38 -4.93 32.77 -1.02
CA GLU A 38 -4.68 31.51 -1.72
C GLU A 38 -3.78 30.61 -0.87
N THR A 39 -4.35 29.96 0.13
CA THR A 39 -3.60 29.10 1.05
C THR A 39 -3.47 27.67 0.55
N LYS A 40 -4.41 27.17 -0.28
CA LYS A 40 -4.39 25.81 -0.82
C LYS A 40 -3.26 25.67 -1.84
N VAL A 41 -2.43 24.64 -1.67
CA VAL A 41 -1.34 24.31 -2.60
C VAL A 41 -1.57 22.92 -3.18
N GLN A 42 -1.46 22.83 -4.49
CA GLN A 42 -1.55 21.61 -5.26
C GLN A 42 -0.26 21.39 -6.04
N ILE A 43 0.20 20.16 -6.05
CA ILE A 43 1.34 19.65 -6.81
C ILE A 43 0.78 18.67 -7.83
N ARG A 44 1.11 18.89 -9.10
CA ARG A 44 0.66 18.05 -10.22
C ARG A 44 1.82 17.69 -11.14
N PHE A 45 1.87 16.43 -11.55
CA PHE A 45 2.73 15.98 -12.65
C PHE A 45 2.18 14.72 -13.31
N ASN A 46 2.59 14.47 -14.54
CA ASN A 46 2.23 13.26 -15.26
C ASN A 46 3.21 12.12 -14.94
N VAL A 47 2.69 10.99 -14.44
CA VAL A 47 3.52 9.86 -14.00
C VAL A 47 4.23 9.17 -15.17
N ASP A 48 3.62 9.16 -16.36
CA ASP A 48 4.21 8.53 -17.55
C ASP A 48 5.34 9.37 -18.12
N GLU A 49 5.15 10.69 -18.22
CA GLU A 49 6.15 11.62 -18.76
C GLU A 49 7.35 11.83 -17.83
N ALA A 50 7.18 11.62 -16.52
CA ALA A 50 8.23 11.82 -15.51
C ALA A 50 9.42 10.87 -15.70
N LYS A 51 10.49 11.30 -16.38
CA LYS A 51 11.68 10.46 -16.66
C LYS A 51 12.50 10.09 -15.42
N TRP A 52 12.42 10.90 -14.36
CA TRP A 52 13.16 10.72 -13.11
C TRP A 52 12.64 9.56 -12.25
N ILE A 53 11.44 9.04 -12.52
CA ILE A 53 10.86 7.91 -11.78
C ILE A 53 11.24 6.60 -12.50
N PRO A 54 11.86 5.63 -11.81
CA PRO A 54 12.14 4.31 -12.37
C PRO A 54 10.86 3.60 -12.86
N PRO A 55 10.94 2.81 -13.94
CA PRO A 55 9.76 2.17 -14.54
C PRO A 55 9.05 1.19 -13.59
N ASN A 56 9.79 0.56 -12.68
CA ASN A 56 9.21 -0.32 -11.66
C ASN A 56 8.33 0.47 -10.68
N VAL A 57 8.86 1.59 -10.18
CA VAL A 57 8.14 2.49 -9.26
C VAL A 57 6.90 3.07 -9.94
N LYS A 58 6.99 3.47 -11.23
CA LYS A 58 5.82 3.93 -12.00
C LYS A 58 4.71 2.88 -12.04
N LYS A 59 5.05 1.62 -12.33
CA LYS A 59 4.09 0.51 -12.36
C LYS A 59 3.44 0.31 -10.99
N ASN A 60 4.22 0.32 -9.91
CA ASN A 60 3.72 0.17 -8.55
C ASN A 60 2.82 1.34 -8.14
N LEU A 61 3.22 2.57 -8.47
CA LEU A 61 2.45 3.78 -8.20
C LEU A 61 1.08 3.70 -8.88
N LYS A 62 1.02 3.29 -10.15
CA LYS A 62 -0.24 3.06 -10.87
C LYS A 62 -1.12 1.97 -10.25
N LYS A 63 -0.52 0.94 -9.64
CA LYS A 63 -1.27 -0.14 -8.95
C LYS A 63 -1.85 0.32 -7.62
N ILE A 64 -1.05 0.98 -6.79
CA ILE A 64 -1.43 1.40 -5.43
C ILE A 64 -2.38 2.61 -5.50
N TYR A 65 -2.03 3.61 -6.30
CA TYR A 65 -2.68 4.91 -6.36
C TYR A 65 -3.63 5.05 -7.56
N LYS A 66 -4.13 3.95 -8.11
CA LYS A 66 -5.07 3.95 -9.25
C LYS A 66 -6.24 4.92 -9.06
N ASN A 67 -6.78 5.00 -7.84
CA ASN A 67 -7.94 5.85 -7.53
C ASN A 67 -7.59 7.33 -7.39
N LYS A 68 -6.31 7.67 -7.19
CA LYS A 68 -5.84 9.07 -7.07
C LYS A 68 -5.30 9.63 -8.39
N LEU A 69 -5.14 8.79 -9.42
CA LEU A 69 -4.67 9.22 -10.74
C LEU A 69 -5.85 9.69 -11.59
N SER A 70 -5.61 10.76 -12.34
CA SER A 70 -6.54 11.21 -13.38
C SER A 70 -6.54 10.24 -14.57
N LYS A 71 -7.49 10.41 -15.51
CA LYS A 71 -7.58 9.61 -16.76
C LYS A 71 -6.28 9.62 -17.57
N ASN A 72 -5.53 10.72 -17.48
CA ASN A 72 -4.25 10.90 -18.19
C ASN A 72 -3.03 10.44 -17.36
N ASN A 73 -3.24 9.70 -16.26
CA ASN A 73 -2.19 9.33 -15.29
C ASN A 73 -1.49 10.53 -14.64
N ASP A 74 -2.20 11.64 -14.49
CA ASP A 74 -1.73 12.77 -13.70
C ASP A 74 -1.93 12.48 -12.22
N LEU A 75 -0.85 12.59 -11.45
CA LEU A 75 -0.91 12.54 -9.99
C LEU A 75 -1.12 13.95 -9.47
N ILE A 76 -2.18 14.11 -8.68
CA ILE A 76 -2.56 15.37 -8.04
C ILE A 76 -2.46 15.18 -6.52
N ILE A 77 -1.68 16.02 -5.87
CA ILE A 77 -1.53 16.06 -4.41
C ILE A 77 -1.84 17.47 -3.96
N GLU A 78 -2.75 17.63 -3.01
CA GLU A 78 -3.13 18.94 -2.48
C GLU A 78 -3.14 18.96 -0.96
N SER A 79 -2.95 20.16 -0.41
CA SER A 79 -3.02 20.43 1.02
C SER A 79 -3.53 21.84 1.28
N GLU A 80 -4.46 21.95 2.24
CA GLU A 80 -5.06 23.21 2.72
C GLU A 80 -5.12 23.24 4.26
N GLU A 81 -4.25 22.47 4.93
CA GLU A 81 -4.27 22.26 6.38
C GLU A 81 -3.89 23.52 7.19
N THR A 82 -3.03 24.37 6.63
CA THR A 82 -2.54 25.58 7.32
C THR A 82 -2.90 26.87 6.58
N SER A 83 -2.81 28.00 7.27
CA SER A 83 -3.01 29.34 6.69
C SER A 83 -1.82 29.84 5.86
N SER A 84 -0.70 29.10 5.82
CA SER A 84 0.51 29.47 5.08
C SER A 84 0.72 28.59 3.85
N GLN A 85 0.87 29.22 2.70
CA GLN A 85 1.19 28.55 1.44
C GLN A 85 2.50 27.76 1.52
N ILE A 86 3.52 28.30 2.21
CA ILE A 86 4.84 27.65 2.33
C ILE A 86 4.74 26.37 3.14
N SER A 87 3.99 26.42 4.25
CA SER A 87 3.72 25.24 5.09
C SER A 87 2.92 24.19 4.32
N ASN A 88 1.87 24.60 3.59
CA ASN A 88 1.10 23.68 2.76
C ASN A 88 1.92 23.08 1.62
N TYR A 89 2.83 23.84 0.99
CA TYR A 89 3.75 23.32 0.00
C TYR A 89 4.66 22.24 0.60
N LYS A 90 5.25 22.49 1.78
CA LYS A 90 6.08 21.50 2.48
C LYS A 90 5.30 20.21 2.75
N ILE A 91 4.06 20.33 3.25
CA ILE A 91 3.17 19.18 3.48
C ILE A 91 2.92 18.42 2.18
N CYS A 92 2.66 19.11 1.06
CA CYS A 92 2.49 18.45 -0.24
C CYS A 92 3.77 17.74 -0.71
N THR A 93 4.95 18.33 -0.50
CA THR A 93 6.22 17.68 -0.85
C THR A 93 6.52 16.45 0.00
N ASP A 94 6.16 16.48 1.28
CA ASP A 94 6.32 15.35 2.19
C ASP A 94 5.34 14.23 1.82
N LYS A 95 4.07 14.57 1.52
CA LYS A 95 3.08 13.62 0.98
C LYS A 95 3.57 12.97 -0.32
N LEU A 96 4.18 13.75 -1.23
CA LEU A 96 4.77 13.23 -2.46
C LEU A 96 5.88 12.21 -2.19
N LYS A 97 6.81 12.53 -1.29
CA LYS A 97 7.89 11.61 -0.90
C LYS A 97 7.35 10.30 -0.34
N ASN A 98 6.37 10.37 0.57
CA ASN A 98 5.76 9.18 1.16
C ASN A 98 5.08 8.30 0.11
N ILE A 99 4.36 8.90 -0.84
CA ILE A 99 3.73 8.16 -1.96
C ILE A 99 4.77 7.42 -2.80
N LEU A 100 5.89 8.08 -3.10
CA LEU A 100 6.98 7.49 -3.89
C LEU A 100 7.70 6.37 -3.11
N GLU A 101 7.93 6.57 -1.82
CA GLU A 101 8.56 5.59 -0.94
C GLU A 101 7.69 4.33 -0.81
N GLU A 102 6.38 4.49 -0.64
CA GLU A 102 5.45 3.36 -0.63
C GLU A 102 5.44 2.61 -1.97
N ALA A 103 5.51 3.32 -3.09
CA ALA A 103 5.56 2.71 -4.42
C ALA A 103 6.90 1.97 -4.67
N GLU A 104 8.01 2.48 -4.13
CA GLU A 104 9.31 1.84 -4.20
C GLU A 104 9.38 0.57 -3.34
N ASN A 105 8.88 0.64 -2.11
CA ASN A 105 8.84 -0.48 -1.17
C ASN A 105 7.74 -1.51 -1.47
N TYR A 106 6.87 -1.24 -2.44
CA TYR A 106 5.74 -2.10 -2.75
C TYR A 106 6.20 -3.48 -3.24
N LYS A 107 5.76 -4.50 -2.51
CA LYS A 107 5.84 -5.90 -2.91
C LYS A 107 4.46 -6.38 -3.29
N GLU A 108 4.35 -7.00 -4.46
CA GLU A 108 3.09 -7.56 -4.92
C GLU A 108 2.59 -8.63 -3.95
N LYS A 109 1.32 -8.52 -3.55
CA LYS A 109 0.67 -9.58 -2.78
C LYS A 109 0.48 -10.77 -3.71
N ILE A 110 1.15 -11.87 -3.40
CA ILE A 110 0.98 -13.13 -4.13
C ILE A 110 -0.45 -13.61 -3.89
N LYS A 111 -1.25 -13.69 -4.95
CA LYS A 111 -2.57 -14.33 -4.90
C LYS A 111 -2.36 -15.83 -5.09
N HIS A 112 -2.58 -16.60 -4.03
CA HIS A 112 -2.52 -18.05 -4.13
C HIS A 112 -3.76 -18.54 -4.87
N THR A 113 -3.54 -19.10 -6.05
CA THR A 113 -4.60 -19.56 -6.95
C THR A 113 -5.29 -20.81 -6.42
N CYS A 114 -4.59 -21.61 -5.60
CA CYS A 114 -5.13 -22.80 -4.97
C CYS A 114 -5.03 -22.74 -3.44
N ILE A 115 -6.08 -23.23 -2.76
CA ILE A 115 -6.12 -23.40 -1.29
C ILE A 115 -4.94 -24.24 -0.79
N LYS A 116 -4.48 -25.20 -1.61
CA LYS A 116 -3.34 -26.05 -1.30
C LYS A 116 -2.04 -25.24 -1.16
N ASP A 117 -1.79 -24.31 -2.09
CA ASP A 117 -0.61 -23.45 -2.07
C ASP A 117 -0.62 -22.56 -0.82
N PHE A 118 -1.79 -22.05 -0.44
CA PHE A 118 -1.97 -21.29 0.79
C PHE A 118 -1.65 -22.09 2.06
N ILE A 119 -2.03 -23.37 2.11
CA ILE A 119 -1.73 -24.25 3.26
C ILE A 119 -0.23 -24.53 3.38
N HIS A 120 0.47 -24.75 2.26
CA HIS A 120 1.92 -25.02 2.25
C HIS A 120 2.77 -23.79 2.61
N LEU A 121 2.28 -22.57 2.39
CA LEU A 121 2.96 -21.36 2.89
C LEU A 121 2.81 -21.15 4.40
N ILE A 122 1.68 -21.56 4.98
CA ILE A 122 1.38 -21.31 6.40
C ILE A 122 1.94 -22.43 7.28
N LYS A 123 1.95 -23.67 6.78
CA LYS A 123 2.32 -24.85 7.56
C LYS A 123 3.45 -25.60 6.87
N SER A 124 4.40 -26.08 7.66
CA SER A 124 5.43 -26.99 7.15
C SER A 124 4.82 -28.31 6.70
N ASP A 125 5.48 -29.00 5.77
CA ASP A 125 5.00 -30.29 5.25
C ASP A 125 4.81 -31.33 6.37
N GLU A 126 5.64 -31.27 7.41
CA GLU A 126 5.53 -32.11 8.61
C GLU A 126 4.23 -31.84 9.39
N GLN A 127 3.87 -30.57 9.57
CA GLN A 127 2.63 -30.19 10.24
C GLN A 127 1.39 -30.64 9.43
N ILE A 128 1.45 -30.52 8.10
CA ILE A 128 0.40 -30.98 7.20
C ILE A 128 0.26 -32.50 7.29
N LYS A 129 1.38 -33.24 7.28
CA LYS A 129 1.42 -34.70 7.41
C LYS A 129 0.84 -35.15 8.75
N LYS A 130 1.29 -34.55 9.86
CA LYS A 130 0.78 -34.82 11.20
C LYS A 130 -0.73 -34.58 11.31
N TYR A 131 -1.25 -33.52 10.71
CA TYR A 131 -2.68 -33.23 10.70
C TYR A 131 -3.48 -34.30 9.94
N LYS A 132 -2.98 -34.74 8.77
CA LYS A 132 -3.57 -35.84 7.99
C LYS A 132 -3.55 -37.16 8.76
N ASP A 133 -2.43 -37.51 9.38
CA ASP A 133 -2.27 -38.75 10.15
C ASP A 133 -3.21 -38.79 11.36
N ASN A 134 -3.37 -37.67 12.06
CA ASN A 134 -4.33 -37.55 13.16
C ASN A 134 -5.78 -37.78 12.71
N LEU A 135 -6.18 -37.22 11.57
CA LEU A 135 -7.51 -37.46 10.99
C LEU A 135 -7.73 -38.94 10.64
N ILE A 136 -6.73 -39.58 10.03
CA ILE A 136 -6.78 -41.01 9.68
C ILE A 136 -6.91 -41.86 10.95
N ASN A 137 -6.11 -41.57 11.97
CA ASN A 137 -6.13 -42.29 13.24
C ASN A 137 -7.48 -42.13 13.97
N GLN A 138 -8.08 -40.94 13.95
CA GLN A 138 -9.42 -40.71 14.51
C GLN A 138 -10.50 -41.52 13.76
N LYS A 139 -10.43 -41.59 12.42
CA LYS A 139 -11.35 -42.41 11.61
C LYS A 139 -11.22 -43.90 11.95
N LYS A 140 -10.00 -44.43 12.06
CA LYS A 140 -9.73 -45.82 12.45
C LYS A 140 -10.30 -46.14 13.84
N LYS A 141 -10.03 -45.28 14.84
CA LYS A 141 -10.59 -45.45 16.20
C LYS A 141 -12.12 -45.45 16.21
N ARG A 142 -12.77 -44.59 15.42
CA ARG A 142 -14.23 -44.56 15.28
C ARG A 142 -14.78 -45.84 14.65
N GLN A 143 -14.12 -46.36 13.61
CA GLN A 143 -14.50 -47.63 12.98
C GLN A 143 -14.38 -48.80 13.96
N GLN A 144 -13.27 -48.89 14.68
CA GLN A 144 -13.06 -49.93 15.70
C GLN A 144 -14.17 -49.92 16.77
N ARG A 145 -14.52 -48.74 17.28
CA ARG A 145 -15.62 -48.58 18.24
C ARG A 145 -16.98 -49.00 17.68
N LYS A 146 -17.25 -48.75 16.40
CA LYS A 146 -18.49 -49.17 15.73
C LYS A 146 -18.53 -50.67 15.47
N PHE A 147 -17.38 -51.29 15.20
CA PHE A 147 -17.27 -52.73 15.02
C PHE A 147 -17.54 -53.44 16.35
N ASN A 148 -16.76 -53.10 17.40
CA ASN A 148 -16.89 -53.69 18.73
C ASN A 148 -18.29 -53.51 19.37
N LYS A 149 -19.09 -52.52 18.92
CA LYS A 149 -20.45 -52.30 19.41
C LYS A 149 -21.49 -53.23 18.76
N ARG A 150 -21.20 -53.81 17.58
CA ARG A 150 -22.09 -54.76 16.87
C ARG A 150 -21.95 -56.19 17.37
N ASP A 151 -20.83 -56.53 18.01
CA ASP A 151 -20.52 -57.89 18.44
C ASP A 151 -21.23 -58.27 19.77
N TYR A 152 -22.08 -57.39 20.31
CA TYR A 152 -22.81 -57.56 21.59
C TYR A 152 -24.34 -57.54 21.44
N ASP A 153 -24.86 -57.48 20.21
CA ASP A 153 -26.27 -57.73 19.86
C ASP A 153 -26.41 -59.15 19.29
#